data_AF-B7PN72-F1
#
_entry.id   AF-B7PN72-F1
#
_cell.length_a   1.000
_cell.length_b   1.000
_cell.length_c   1.000
_cell.angle_alpha   90.00
_cell.angle_beta   90.00
_cell.angle_gamma   90.00
#
_symmetry.space_group_name_H-M   'P 1'
#
loop_
_entity.id
_entity.type
_entity.pdbx_description
1 polymer ?
#
loop_
_entity_poly.entity_id
_entity_poly.type
_entity_poly.pdbx_seq_one_letter_code
_entity_poly.pdbx_strand_id
1 'polypeptide(L)' 'SVVNDIKRKFREHVVTASWMDDETRKGALNKLDNTEIFTGYPNHLSDEEGMNKRYGE' A
#
# COMPACT_ATOMS: atom_id res chain seq x y z
N SER A 1 -1.61 -10.83 5.51
CA SER A 1 -0.29 -10.31 5.91
C SER A 1 -0.52 -9.31 7.02
N VAL A 2 0.46 -9.12 7.92
CA VAL A 2 0.35 -8.15 9.03
C VAL A 2 0.01 -6.75 8.51
N VAL A 3 0.57 -6.34 7.36
CA VAL A 3 0.26 -5.06 6.73
C VAL A 3 -1.22 -4.94 6.34
N ASN A 4 -1.84 -6.00 5.80
CA ASN A 4 -3.26 -5.99 5.46
C ASN A 4 -4.15 -5.93 6.70
N ASP A 5 -3.76 -6.59 7.79
CA ASP A 5 -4.50 -6.52 9.05
C ASP A 5 -4.45 -5.12 9.68
N ILE A 6 -3.30 -4.47 9.63
CA ILE A 6 -3.14 -3.07 10.04
C ILE A 6 -4.01 -2.16 9.15
N LYS A 7 -3.96 -2.34 7.82
CA LYS A 7 -4.77 -1.58 6.85
C LYS A 7 -6.27 -1.70 7.16
N ARG A 8 -6.74 -2.92 7.46
CA ARG A 8 -8.13 -3.18 7.86
C ARG A 8 -8.49 -2.49 9.18
N LYS A 9 -7.65 -2.61 10.22
CA LYS A 9 -7.90 -1.95 11.51
C LYS A 9 -7.89 -0.43 11.39
N PHE A 10 -6.97 0.12 10.61
CA PHE A 10 -6.97 1.55 10.32
C PHE A 10 -8.26 2.00 9.62
N ARG A 11 -8.77 1.22 8.66
CA ARG A 11 -10.07 1.48 8.01
C ARG A 11 -11.20 1.55 9.04
N GLU A 12 -11.26 0.59 9.97
CA GLU A 12 -12.26 0.57 11.05
C GLU A 12 -12.23 1.89 11.84
N HIS A 13 -11.04 2.37 12.22
CA HIS A 13 -10.89 3.65 12.92
C HIS A 13 -11.31 4.87 12.09
N VAL A 14 -10.97 4.91 10.80
CA VAL A 14 -11.36 6.01 9.91
C VAL A 14 -12.88 6.06 9.74
N VAL A 15 -13.55 4.90 9.62
CA VAL A 15 -15.01 4.84 9.50
C VAL A 15 -15.70 5.36 10.76
N THR A 16 -15.16 5.09 11.95
CA THR A 16 -15.83 5.44 13.22
C THR A 16 -15.38 6.77 13.83
N ALA A 17 -14.43 7.49 13.22
CA ALA A 17 -13.91 8.73 13.78
C ALA A 17 -14.97 9.85 13.77
N SER A 18 -15.41 10.29 14.94
CA SER A 18 -16.47 11.31 15.09
C SER A 18 -16.04 12.73 14.71
N TRP A 19 -14.73 13.00 14.66
CA TRP A 19 -14.19 14.32 14.38
C TRP A 19 -14.03 14.64 12.88
N MET A 20 -14.13 13.63 12.01
CA MET A 20 -14.05 13.80 10.56
C MET A 20 -15.44 14.09 9.98
N ASP A 21 -15.53 15.09 9.12
CA ASP A 21 -16.68 15.23 8.22
C ASP A 21 -16.65 14.14 7.12
N ASP A 22 -17.76 14.00 6.40
CA ASP A 22 -17.97 12.93 5.44
C ASP A 22 -17.05 13.03 4.21
N GLU A 23 -16.78 14.25 3.74
CA GLU A 23 -15.88 14.48 2.60
C GLU A 23 -14.44 14.10 2.95
N THR A 24 -13.97 14.52 4.13
CA THR A 24 -12.64 14.18 4.64
C THR A 24 -12.51 12.67 4.85
N ARG A 25 -13.55 12.01 5.42
CA ARG A 25 -13.58 10.56 5.62
C ARG A 25 -13.50 9.81 4.28
N LYS A 26 -14.28 10.24 3.29
CA LYS A 26 -14.25 9.66 1.94
C LYS A 26 -12.87 9.80 1.30
N GLY A 27 -12.23 10.96 1.43
CA GLY A 27 -10.85 11.18 0.98
C GLY A 27 -9.85 10.24 1.64
N ALA A 28 -9.93 10.07 2.96
CA ALA A 28 -9.07 9.18 3.73
C ALA A 28 -9.25 7.70 3.32
N LEU A 29 -10.50 7.25 3.15
CA LEU A 29 -10.81 5.89 2.70
C LEU A 29 -10.32 5.64 1.27
N ASN A 30 -10.51 6.59 0.35
CA ASN A 30 -9.99 6.48 -1.01
C ASN A 30 -8.47 6.36 -1.03
N LYS A 31 -7.76 7.16 -0.23
CA LYS A 31 -6.30 7.06 -0.12
C LYS A 31 -5.87 5.69 0.42
N LEU A 32 -6.56 5.20 1.44
CA LEU A 32 -6.29 3.90 2.02
C LEU A 32 -6.51 2.79 0.99
N ASP A 33 -7.65 2.79 0.31
CA ASP A 33 -8.02 1.74 -0.66
C ASP A 33 -6.99 1.67 -1.81
N ASN A 34 -6.45 2.81 -2.26
CA ASN A 34 -5.41 2.90 -3.29
C ASN A 34 -3.97 2.69 -2.80
N THR A 35 -3.75 2.36 -1.53
CA THR A 35 -2.39 2.07 -1.02
C THR A 35 -1.88 0.72 -1.54
N GLU A 36 -0.77 0.77 -2.29
CA GLU A 36 -0.01 -0.40 -2.74
C GLU A 36 1.00 -0.88 -1.69
N ILE A 37 1.22 -2.19 -1.60
CA ILE A 37 2.09 -2.81 -0.61
C ILE A 37 3.24 -3.51 -1.34
N PHE A 38 4.45 -3.02 -1.12
CA PHE A 38 5.69 -3.66 -1.55
C PHE A 38 6.36 -4.28 -0.32
N THR A 39 6.75 -5.56 -0.39
CA THR A 39 7.37 -6.27 0.74
C THR A 39 8.57 -7.05 0.24
N GLY A 40 9.68 -6.97 0.99
CA GLY A 40 10.95 -7.56 0.57
C GLY A 40 11.72 -6.61 -0.34
N TYR A 41 11.79 -6.93 -1.63
CA TYR A 41 12.57 -6.19 -2.62
C TYR A 41 11.74 -5.88 -3.88
N PRO A 42 12.12 -4.89 -4.69
CA PRO A 42 11.42 -4.58 -5.94
C PRO A 42 11.40 -5.77 -6.90
N ASN A 43 10.24 -6.05 -7.50
CA ASN A 43 10.04 -7.20 -8.38
C ASN A 43 11.04 -7.26 -9.55
N HIS A 44 11.48 -6.10 -10.07
CA HIS A 44 12.42 -6.01 -11.19
C HIS A 44 13.84 -6.52 -10.84
N LEU A 45 14.19 -6.66 -9.56
CA LEU A 45 15.45 -7.27 -9.14
C LEU A 45 15.39 -8.80 -9.15
N SER A 46 14.19 -9.39 -9.26
CA SER A 46 13.99 -10.84 -9.44
C SER A 46 14.12 -11.27 -10.90
N ASP A 47 14.16 -10.31 -11.84
CA ASP A 47 14.37 -10.57 -13.26
C ASP A 47 15.86 -10.66 -13.54
N GLU A 48 16.44 -11.83 -13.25
CA GLU A 48 17.87 -12.09 -13.43
C GLU A 48 18.31 -11.85 -14.89
N GLU A 49 17.46 -12.19 -15.87
CA GLU A 49 17.73 -11.97 -17.29
C GLU A 49 17.76 -10.47 -17.64
N GLY A 50 16.77 -9.70 -17.16
CA GLY A 50 16.72 -8.25 -17.33
C GLY A 50 17.85 -7.51 -16.61
N MET A 51 18.23 -7.98 -15.42
CA MET A 51 19.36 -7.46 -14.64
C MET A 51 20.69 -7.72 -15.35
N ASN A 52 20.92 -8.95 -15.82
CA ASN A 52 22.12 -9.31 -16.58
C ASN A 52 22.18 -8.57 -17.93
N LYS A 53 21.06 -8.36 -18.62
CA LYS A 53 21.04 -7.58 -19.86
C LYS A 53 21.40 -6.10 -19.67
N ARG A 54 21.06 -5.53 -18.51
CA ARG A 54 21.26 -4.10 -18.22
C ARG A 54 22.61 -3.78 -17.58
N TYR A 55 23.17 -4.72 -16.82
CA TYR A 55 24.35 -4.51 -15.98
C TYR A 55 25.42 -5.60 -16.12
N GLY A 56 25.16 -6.67 -16.86
CA GLY A 56 26.16 -7.70 -17.18
C GLY A 56 27.14 -7.19 -18.23
N GLU A 57 28.43 -7.35 -17.95
CA GLU A 57 29.55 -7.02 -18.85
C GLU A 57 29.56 -7.86 -20.14
#